data_AF-A0AAP7IS83-F1
#
_entry.id   AF-A0AAP7IS83-F1
#
_cell.length_a   1.000
_cell.length_b   1.000
_cell.length_c   1.000
_cell.angle_alpha   90.00
_cell.angle_beta   90.00
_cell.angle_gamma   90.00
#
_symmetry.space_group_name_H-M   'P 1'
#
loop_
_entity.id
_entity.type
_entity.pdbx_description
1 polymer ?
#
loop_
_entity_poly.entity_id
_entity_poly.type
_entity_poly.pdbx_seq_one_letter_code
_entity_poly.pdbx_strand_id
1 'polypeptide(L)'
;MLVQLPEEQTQEIQKMIATLIKDEIHHFKEDMGLDTPFLNKKQTCHYLGVSHNTLDIWIAMGLPYIRIGKSIRFSKESINQWMTRLEISA
;
A
#
# COMPACT_ATOMS: atom_id res chain seq x y z
N MET A 1 -26.18 33.04 26.01
CA MET A 1 -25.33 32.07 26.72
C MET A 1 -24.53 31.32 25.69
N LEU A 2 -23.19 31.33 25.80
CA LEU A 2 -22.32 30.52 24.95
C LEU A 2 -22.33 29.09 25.53
N VAL A 3 -22.82 28.12 24.76
CA VAL A 3 -22.71 26.70 25.10
C VAL A 3 -21.27 26.31 24.88
N GLN A 4 -20.48 26.30 25.95
CA GLN A 4 -19.13 25.75 25.91
C GLN A 4 -19.21 24.29 26.35
N LEU A 5 -18.67 23.40 25.51
CA LEU A 5 -18.54 21.98 25.84
C LEU A 5 -17.67 21.84 27.09
N PRO A 6 -18.06 20.99 28.06
CA PRO A 6 -17.20 20.65 29.19
C PRO A 6 -15.83 20.16 28.69
N GLU A 7 -14.77 20.51 29.41
CA GLU A 7 -13.39 20.18 29.01
C GLU A 7 -13.18 18.67 28.84
N GLU A 8 -13.81 17.86 29.70
CA GLU A 8 -13.81 16.40 29.63
C GLU A 8 -14.45 15.87 28.33
N GLN A 9 -15.58 16.44 27.89
CA GLN A 9 -16.20 16.07 26.61
C GLN A 9 -15.33 16.48 25.42
N THR A 10 -14.64 17.62 25.53
CA THR A 10 -13.73 18.09 24.49
C THR A 10 -12.51 17.18 24.37
N GLN A 11 -11.96 16.71 25.49
CA GLN A 11 -10.84 15.77 25.53
C GLN A 11 -11.22 14.40 24.96
N GLU A 12 -12.41 13.89 25.29
CA GLU A 12 -12.88 12.62 24.73
C GLU A 12 -13.10 12.70 23.21
N ILE A 13 -13.68 13.80 22.71
CA ILE A 13 -13.81 14.04 21.28
C ILE A 13 -12.44 14.13 20.61
N GLN A 14 -11.47 14.85 21.21
CA GLN A 14 -10.11 14.94 20.68
C GLN A 14 -9.43 13.57 20.60
N LYS A 15 -9.56 12.74 21.64
CA LYS A 15 -9.04 11.37 21.63
C LYS A 15 -9.68 10.54 20.54
N MET A 16 -11.01 10.59 20.42
CA MET A 16 -11.76 9.85 19.41
C MET A 16 -11.35 10.22 17.99
N ILE A 17 -11.20 11.52 17.71
CA ILE A 17 -10.72 12.01 16.40
C ILE A 17 -9.29 11.54 16.16
N ALA A 18 -8.41 11.65 17.17
CA ALA A 18 -7.03 11.23 17.04
C ALA A 18 -6.90 9.71 16.79
N THR A 19 -7.74 8.89 17.40
CA THR A 19 -7.78 7.44 17.14
C THR A 19 -8.30 7.15 15.73
N LEU A 20 -9.39 7.77 15.31
CA LEU A 20 -9.95 7.57 13.96
C LEU A 20 -8.93 7.91 12.87
N ILE A 21 -8.27 9.07 12.97
CA ILE A 21 -7.24 9.47 12.00
C ILE A 21 -6.07 8.47 11.98
N LYS A 22 -5.62 8.00 13.15
CA LYS A 22 -4.53 7.01 13.22
C LYS A 22 -4.92 5.69 12.58
N ASP A 23 -6.13 5.22 12.84
CA ASP A 23 -6.64 3.96 12.29
C ASP A 23 -6.77 4.05 10.76
N GLU A 24 -7.25 5.19 10.25
CA GLU A 24 -7.40 5.43 8.81
C GLU A 24 -6.03 5.49 8.11
N ILE A 25 -5.04 6.15 8.72
CA ILE A 25 -3.65 6.18 8.22
C ILE A 25 -3.04 4.76 8.24
N HIS A 26 -3.27 3.99 9.30
CA HIS A 26 -2.76 2.62 9.41
C HIS A 26 -3.37 1.72 8.33
N HIS A 27 -4.69 1.77 8.18
CA HIS A 27 -5.40 1.02 7.16
C HIS A 27 -4.90 1.36 5.75
N PHE A 28 -4.69 2.65 5.47
CA PHE A 28 -4.12 3.09 4.21
C PHE A 28 -2.71 2.55 3.96
N LYS A 29 -1.85 2.52 5.00
CA LYS A 29 -0.51 1.95 4.90
C LYS A 29 -0.52 0.45 4.61
N GLU A 30 -1.40 -0.30 5.27
CA GLU A 30 -1.58 -1.73 5.02
C GLU A 30 -2.12 -2.00 3.61
N ASP A 31 -3.10 -1.21 3.18
CA ASP A 31 -3.70 -1.29 1.85
C ASP A 31 -2.70 -0.99 0.74
N MET A 32 -1.80 -0.03 0.95
CA MET A 32 -0.68 0.23 0.05
C MET A 32 0.48 -0.77 0.20
N GLY A 33 0.45 -1.60 1.25
CA GLY A 33 1.52 -2.51 1.59
C GLY A 33 2.82 -1.78 1.94
N LEU A 34 2.77 -0.55 2.46
CA LEU A 34 3.96 0.25 2.80
C LEU A 34 4.84 -0.45 3.84
N ASP A 35 4.21 -1.09 4.83
CA ASP A 35 4.90 -1.76 5.94
C ASP A 35 5.23 -3.24 5.68
N THR A 36 4.83 -3.80 4.53
CA THR A 36 5.10 -5.20 4.19
C THR A 36 6.10 -5.33 3.02
N PRO A 37 6.97 -6.35 3.04
CA PRO A 37 7.91 -6.60 1.94
C PRO A 37 7.22 -7.20 0.70
N PHE A 38 6.00 -7.74 0.86
CA PHE A 38 5.28 -8.44 -0.18
C PHE A 38 3.95 -7.76 -0.54
N LEU A 39 3.80 -7.45 -1.81
CA LEU A 39 2.61 -6.84 -2.38
C LEU A 39 1.70 -7.90 -3.00
N ASN A 40 0.39 -7.71 -2.89
CA ASN A 40 -0.57 -8.42 -3.73
C ASN A 40 -0.67 -7.77 -5.13
N LYS A 41 -1.38 -8.39 -6.07
CA LYS A 41 -1.48 -7.88 -7.46
C LYS A 41 -1.99 -6.44 -7.55
N LYS A 42 -3.01 -6.06 -6.78
CA LYS A 42 -3.58 -4.70 -6.77
C LYS A 42 -2.55 -3.69 -6.24
N GLN A 43 -1.88 -4.05 -5.15
CA GLN A 43 -0.80 -3.24 -4.56
C GLN A 43 0.38 -3.08 -5.52
N THR A 44 0.77 -4.14 -6.23
CA THR A 44 1.84 -4.08 -7.23
C THR A 44 1.51 -3.13 -8.38
N CYS A 45 0.27 -3.14 -8.88
CA CYS A 45 -0.18 -2.15 -9.87
C CYS A 45 0.00 -0.72 -9.35
N HIS A 46 -0.41 -0.46 -8.11
CA HIS A 46 -0.28 0.85 -7.49
C HIS A 46 1.19 1.24 -7.28
N TYR A 47 2.02 0.32 -6.77
CA TYR A 47 3.44 0.52 -6.51
C TYR A 47 4.22 0.86 -7.79
N LEU A 48 3.91 0.18 -8.90
CA LEU A 48 4.55 0.39 -10.20
C LEU A 48 3.91 1.53 -11.02
N GLY A 49 2.74 2.04 -10.59
CA GLY A 49 1.99 3.04 -11.34
C GLY A 49 1.41 2.53 -12.67
N VAL A 50 1.05 1.24 -12.77
CA VAL A 50 0.60 0.60 -14.02
C VAL A 50 -0.81 0.01 -13.90
N SER A 51 -1.46 -0.18 -15.05
CA SER A 51 -2.75 -0.88 -15.13
C SER A 51 -2.60 -2.38 -14.87
N HIS A 52 -3.69 -3.04 -14.49
CA HIS A 52 -3.70 -4.49 -14.29
C HIS A 52 -3.30 -5.27 -15.56
N ASN A 53 -3.73 -4.80 -16.74
CA ASN A 53 -3.36 -5.42 -18.01
C ASN A 53 -1.87 -5.29 -18.29
N THR A 54 -1.28 -4.13 -17.97
CA THR A 54 0.17 -3.90 -18.10
C THR A 54 0.95 -4.81 -17.15
N LEU A 55 0.48 -4.95 -15.91
CA LEU A 55 1.12 -5.87 -14.95
C LEU A 55 1.06 -7.32 -15.44
N ASP A 56 -0.04 -7.76 -16.03
CA ASP A 56 -0.16 -9.10 -16.63
C ASP A 56 0.83 -9.32 -17.78
N ILE A 57 1.02 -8.30 -18.62
CA ILE A 57 2.05 -8.32 -19.67
C ILE A 57 3.44 -8.43 -19.04
N TRP A 58 3.74 -7.67 -17.98
CA TRP A 58 5.05 -7.73 -17.32
C TRP A 58 5.31 -9.09 -16.66
N ILE A 59 4.29 -9.70 -16.06
CA ILE A 59 4.37 -11.08 -15.55
C ILE A 59 4.70 -12.05 -16.69
N ALA A 60 4.06 -11.90 -17.86
CA ALA A 60 4.38 -12.70 -19.04
C ALA A 60 5.79 -12.44 -19.59
N MET A 61 6.30 -11.21 -19.44
CA MET A 61 7.68 -10.81 -19.77
C MET A 61 8.73 -11.25 -18.74
N GLY A 62 8.32 -11.87 -17.62
CA GLY A 62 9.22 -12.42 -16.61
C GLY A 62 9.40 -11.58 -15.34
N LEU A 63 8.47 -10.68 -15.04
CA LEU A 63 8.42 -10.01 -13.73
C LEU A 63 8.36 -11.07 -12.62
N PRO A 64 9.26 -11.04 -11.62
CA PRO A 64 9.32 -12.06 -10.59
C PRO A 64 8.10 -12.02 -9.67
N TYR A 65 7.52 -13.20 -9.41
CA TYR A 65 6.39 -13.36 -8.51
C TYR A 65 6.49 -14.67 -7.73
N ILE A 66 5.81 -14.71 -6.59
CA ILE A 66 5.71 -15.86 -5.70
C ILE A 66 4.28 -16.38 -5.76
N ARG A 67 4.11 -17.64 -6.15
CA ARG A 67 2.78 -18.29 -6.21
C ARG A 67 2.57 -19.18 -5.00
N ILE A 68 1.53 -18.91 -4.23
CA ILE A 68 1.13 -19.70 -3.05
C ILE A 68 -0.30 -20.17 -3.30
N GLY A 69 -0.45 -21.40 -3.81
CA GLY A 69 -1.73 -21.95 -4.24
C GLY A 69 -2.37 -21.13 -5.36
N LYS A 70 -3.51 -20.48 -5.05
CA LYS A 70 -4.25 -19.59 -5.96
C LYS A 70 -3.83 -18.12 -5.84
N SER A 71 -3.03 -17.74 -4.84
CA SER A 71 -2.60 -16.36 -4.62
C SER A 71 -1.23 -16.10 -5.21
N ILE A 72 -1.02 -14.88 -5.68
CA ILE A 72 0.26 -14.39 -6.19
C ILE A 72 0.70 -13.20 -5.35
N ARG A 73 1.97 -13.19 -4.96
CA ARG A 73 2.63 -12.12 -4.21
C ARG A 73 3.88 -11.66 -4.96
N PHE A 74 4.26 -10.41 -4.73
CA PHE A 74 5.43 -9.80 -5.35
C PHE A 74 6.33 -9.20 -4.26
N SER A 75 7.62 -9.55 -4.29
CA SER A 75 8.61 -8.87 -3.43
C SER A 75 8.96 -7.52 -4.04
N LYS A 76 8.91 -6.45 -3.22
CA LYS A 76 9.36 -5.12 -3.66
C LYS A 76 10.80 -5.14 -4.16
N GLU A 77 11.66 -5.87 -3.45
CA GLU A 77 13.08 -6.00 -3.81
C GLU A 77 13.25 -6.64 -5.20
N SER A 78 12.56 -7.77 -5.44
CA SER A 78 12.65 -8.48 -6.72
C SER A 78 12.06 -7.67 -7.87
N ILE A 79 10.98 -6.92 -7.63
CA ILE A 79 10.43 -5.97 -8.61
C ILE A 79 11.50 -4.93 -8.96
N ASN A 80 12.11 -4.28 -7.98
CA ASN A 80 13.10 -3.23 -8.21
C ASN A 80 14.33 -3.77 -8.96
N GLN A 81 14.84 -4.94 -8.58
CA GLN A 81 15.92 -5.61 -9.31
C GLN A 81 15.56 -5.95 -10.75
N TRP A 82 14.29 -6.30 -11.03
CA TRP A 82 13.83 -6.52 -12.40
C TRP A 82 13.77 -5.19 -13.19
N MET A 83 13.27 -4.12 -12.58
CA MET A 83 13.25 -2.79 -13.20
C MET A 83 14.66 -2.28 -13.53
N THR A 84 15.61 -2.38 -12.59
CA THR A 84 17.01 -1.96 -12.81
C THR A 84 17.69 -2.76 -13.94
N ARG A 85 17.34 -4.02 -14.15
CA ARG A 85 17.86 -4.81 -15.29
C ARG A 85 17.34 -4.35 -16.64
N LEU A 86 16.16 -3.74 -16.68
CA LEU A 86 15.55 -3.19 -17.89
C LEU A 86 15.92 -1.72 -18.13
N GLU A 87 16.49 -1.07 -17.12
CA GLU A 87 16.96 0.30 -17.23
C GLU A 87 18.08 0.38 -18.27
N ILE A 88 17.81 1.07 -19.38
CA ILE A 88 18.84 1.38 -20.37
C ILE A 88 19.47 2.68 -19.92
N SER A 89 20.65 2.59 -19.28
CA SER A 89 21.46 3.77 -18.97
C SER A 89 22.06 4.31 -20.28
N ALA A 90 21.65 5.53 -20.64
CA ALA A 90 22.20 6.29 -21.77
C ALA A 90 23.50 7.01 -21.40
#